data_AF-A0A2P4R954-F1
#
_entry.id   AF-A0A2P4R954-F1
#
_cell.length_a   1.000
_cell.length_b   1.000
_cell.length_c   1.000
_cell.angle_alpha   90.00
_cell.angle_beta   90.00
_cell.angle_gamma   90.00
#
_symmetry.space_group_name_H-M   'P 1'
#
loop_
_entity.id
_entity.type
_entity.pdbx_description
1 polymer ?
#
loop_
_entity_poly.entity_id
_entity_poly.type
_entity_poly.pdbx_seq_one_letter_code
_entity_poly.pdbx_strand_id
1 'polypeptide(L)'
;MVKIIIGTHDNKDDQLAQAVISAQDGDVIELLPGTYFSRESPFICTIRKNISIIGKTDNRQNITLNCSFMIGAKTTVIFKNLTINYPANDENTLSAYDDAKVYGNNILIDHLALDSWDTVYGKNAAYSFKNSKILTGVKTKAVGISLDNSRLFADTTSIQLLFQKNSQAFLRDSTVSHELKLRQNSSLNFRNLTIAPSTNPIKNNLVVKSSSLFMGENLRFTAVNPHVRIYQARFNVKKFYPSLDKIHFKFDSTSKIFLNGKKKN
;
A
#
# COMPACT_ATOMS: atom_id res chain seq x y z
N MET A 1 -6.57 -17.44 -22.44
CA MET A 1 -6.71 -15.98 -22.30
C MET A 1 -8.02 -15.58 -22.95
N VAL A 2 -9.05 -15.48 -22.12
CA VAL A 2 -10.38 -15.01 -22.50
C VAL A 2 -10.61 -13.65 -21.84
N LYS A 3 -11.29 -12.75 -22.55
CA LYS A 3 -11.78 -11.50 -21.99
C LYS A 3 -13.25 -11.68 -21.61
N ILE A 4 -13.56 -11.51 -20.33
CA ILE A 4 -14.91 -11.62 -19.77
C ILE A 4 -15.39 -10.21 -19.44
N ILE A 5 -16.51 -9.78 -20.01
CA ILE A 5 -17.08 -8.44 -19.76
C ILE A 5 -18.22 -8.58 -18.76
N ILE A 6 -18.18 -7.82 -17.67
CA ILE A 6 -19.20 -7.83 -16.61
C ILE A 6 -19.83 -6.45 -16.48
N GLY A 7 -21.13 -6.42 -16.14
CA GLY A 7 -21.90 -5.19 -15.91
C GLY A 7 -22.95 -4.86 -16.98
N THR A 8 -23.22 -5.78 -17.92
CA THR A 8 -24.26 -5.61 -18.95
C THR A 8 -25.64 -6.11 -18.52
N HIS A 9 -25.74 -6.81 -17.39
CA HIS A 9 -26.97 -7.44 -16.88
C HIS A 9 -27.21 -7.03 -15.42
N ASP A 10 -28.46 -7.12 -14.96
CA ASP A 10 -28.83 -6.75 -13.59
C ASP A 10 -28.17 -7.63 -12.52
N ASN A 11 -27.88 -8.90 -12.84
CA ASN A 11 -27.19 -9.84 -11.95
C ASN A 11 -25.65 -9.77 -12.03
N LYS A 12 -25.10 -8.59 -12.33
CA LYS A 12 -23.65 -8.37 -12.49
C LYS A 12 -22.78 -8.84 -11.32
N ASP A 13 -23.32 -8.84 -10.10
CA ASP A 13 -22.59 -9.26 -8.90
C ASP A 13 -22.34 -10.77 -8.93
N ASP A 14 -23.37 -11.56 -9.24
CA ASP A 14 -23.25 -13.01 -9.44
C ASP A 14 -22.34 -13.34 -10.62
N GLN A 15 -22.47 -12.59 -11.72
CA GLN A 15 -21.59 -12.75 -12.89
C GLN A 15 -20.13 -12.50 -12.52
N LEU A 16 -19.84 -11.46 -11.73
CA LEU A 16 -18.48 -11.17 -11.28
C LEU A 16 -17.94 -12.26 -10.35
N ALA A 17 -18.72 -12.67 -9.34
CA ALA A 17 -18.32 -13.72 -8.42
C ALA A 17 -18.00 -15.02 -9.17
N GLN A 18 -18.87 -15.43 -10.10
CA GLN A 18 -18.65 -16.61 -10.93
C GLN A 18 -17.45 -16.46 -11.87
N ALA A 19 -17.27 -15.29 -12.49
CA ALA A 19 -16.12 -15.03 -13.34
C ALA A 19 -14.80 -15.16 -12.57
N VAL A 20 -14.71 -14.61 -11.35
CA VAL A 20 -13.51 -14.74 -10.50
C VAL A 20 -13.26 -16.20 -10.10
N ILE A 21 -14.30 -16.95 -9.73
CA ILE A 21 -14.20 -18.34 -9.29
C ILE A 21 -13.81 -19.27 -10.44
N SER A 22 -14.39 -19.08 -11.63
CA SER A 22 -14.22 -19.96 -12.80
C SER A 22 -13.07 -19.56 -13.73
N ALA A 23 -12.46 -18.39 -13.52
CA ALA A 23 -11.38 -17.89 -14.35
C ALA A 23 -10.22 -18.89 -14.46
N GLN A 24 -9.61 -18.89 -15.64
CA GLN A 24 -8.36 -19.60 -15.91
C GLN A 24 -7.18 -18.64 -15.86
N ASP A 25 -5.98 -19.22 -15.76
CA ASP A 25 -4.76 -18.43 -15.80
C ASP A 25 -4.65 -17.66 -17.12
N GLY A 26 -4.35 -16.37 -16.99
CA GLY A 26 -4.25 -15.40 -18.07
C GLY A 26 -5.56 -14.72 -18.45
N ASP A 27 -6.69 -15.02 -17.81
CA ASP A 27 -7.96 -14.37 -18.13
C ASP A 27 -8.03 -12.91 -17.65
N VAL A 28 -8.82 -12.11 -18.38
CA VAL A 28 -9.05 -10.70 -18.11
C VAL A 28 -10.54 -10.46 -17.88
N ILE A 29 -10.90 -10.03 -16.68
CA ILE A 29 -12.24 -9.61 -16.30
C ILE A 29 -12.31 -8.08 -16.47
N GLU A 30 -13.03 -7.62 -17.49
CA GLU A 30 -13.26 -6.19 -17.76
C GLU A 30 -14.61 -5.75 -17.18
N LEU A 31 -14.60 -4.74 -16.32
CA LEU A 31 -15.77 -4.26 -15.61
C LEU A 31 -16.31 -2.98 -16.24
N LEU A 32 -17.60 -2.98 -16.60
CA LEU A 32 -18.29 -1.75 -16.97
C LEU A 32 -18.51 -0.83 -15.75
N PRO A 33 -18.73 0.48 -15.96
CA PRO A 33 -19.04 1.40 -14.87
C PRO A 33 -20.17 0.90 -13.96
N GLY A 34 -19.96 1.01 -12.65
CA GLY A 34 -20.92 0.61 -11.64
C GLY A 34 -20.27 0.26 -10.31
N THR A 35 -21.11 0.16 -9.29
CA THR A 35 -20.77 -0.48 -8.03
C THR A 35 -21.10 -1.97 -8.12
N TYR A 36 -20.19 -2.82 -7.68
CA TYR A 36 -20.34 -4.27 -7.61
C TYR A 36 -20.29 -4.69 -6.15
N PHE A 37 -21.24 -5.54 -5.78
CA PHE A 37 -21.54 -5.96 -4.43
C PHE A 37 -22.03 -4.79 -3.56
N SER A 38 -23.00 -5.06 -2.69
CA SER A 38 -23.50 -4.03 -1.78
C SER A 38 -22.53 -3.85 -0.60
N ARG A 39 -22.70 -2.78 0.17
CA ARG A 39 -21.88 -2.59 1.38
C ARG A 39 -22.28 -3.55 2.49
N GLU A 40 -23.53 -3.98 2.47
CA GLU A 40 -24.16 -4.90 3.40
C GLU A 40 -23.82 -6.36 3.09
N SER A 41 -23.42 -6.65 1.84
CA SER A 41 -23.01 -7.96 1.38
C SER A 41 -21.75 -7.85 0.51
N PRO A 42 -20.59 -7.50 1.10
CA PRO A 42 -19.34 -7.42 0.35
C PRO A 42 -18.87 -8.81 -0.08
N PHE A 43 -18.19 -8.88 -1.22
CA PHE A 43 -17.65 -10.13 -1.72
C PHE A 43 -16.31 -10.45 -1.08
N ILE A 44 -16.21 -11.60 -0.43
CA ILE A 44 -14.97 -12.09 0.18
C ILE A 44 -14.47 -13.27 -0.67
N CYS A 45 -13.26 -13.16 -1.20
CA CYS A 45 -12.76 -14.18 -2.13
C CYS A 45 -11.26 -14.41 -2.01
N THR A 46 -10.88 -15.69 -2.10
CA THR A 46 -9.50 -16.09 -2.35
C THR A 46 -9.26 -16.29 -3.85
N ILE A 47 -8.37 -15.50 -4.45
CA ILE A 47 -7.96 -15.67 -5.84
C ILE A 47 -6.71 -16.56 -5.88
N ARG A 48 -6.82 -17.70 -6.58
CA ARG A 48 -5.73 -18.70 -6.75
C ARG A 48 -5.32 -18.89 -8.22
N LYS A 49 -5.72 -17.95 -9.08
CA LYS A 49 -5.52 -17.97 -10.53
C LYS A 49 -4.87 -16.68 -10.97
N ASN A 50 -4.02 -16.78 -11.99
CA ASN A 50 -3.29 -15.64 -12.53
C ASN A 50 -4.23 -14.79 -13.40
N ILE A 51 -4.88 -13.77 -12.84
CA ILE A 51 -5.94 -13.03 -13.56
C ILE A 51 -5.73 -11.51 -13.53
N SER A 52 -6.42 -10.82 -14.43
CA SER A 52 -6.53 -9.36 -14.40
C SER A 52 -7.98 -8.92 -14.18
N ILE A 53 -8.21 -7.97 -13.28
CA ILE A 53 -9.51 -7.31 -13.06
C ILE A 53 -9.33 -5.83 -13.40
N ILE A 54 -10.01 -5.37 -14.45
CA ILE A 54 -9.75 -4.08 -15.09
C ILE A 54 -11.05 -3.31 -15.27
N GLY A 55 -11.12 -2.07 -14.76
CA GLY A 55 -12.20 -1.15 -15.07
C GLY A 55 -12.12 -0.64 -16.51
N LYS A 56 -13.26 -0.57 -17.21
CA LYS A 56 -13.36 -0.14 -18.61
C LYS A 56 -12.88 1.29 -18.84
N THR A 57 -13.07 2.17 -17.87
CA THR A 57 -12.78 3.60 -17.96
C THR A 57 -11.56 3.97 -17.15
N ASP A 58 -10.79 4.97 -17.56
CA ASP A 58 -9.62 5.42 -16.79
C ASP A 58 -9.98 6.20 -15.51
N ASN A 59 -11.25 6.55 -15.31
CA ASN A 59 -11.72 7.05 -14.02
C ASN A 59 -11.98 5.88 -13.06
N ARG A 60 -11.03 5.63 -12.16
CA ARG A 60 -11.12 4.56 -11.14
C ARG A 60 -12.33 4.67 -10.20
N GLN A 61 -13.00 5.81 -10.12
CA GLN A 61 -14.21 6.00 -9.30
C GLN A 61 -15.47 5.46 -9.99
N ASN A 62 -15.44 5.27 -11.31
CA ASN A 62 -16.58 4.74 -12.06
C ASN A 62 -16.79 3.24 -11.80
N ILE A 63 -15.77 2.51 -11.34
CA ILE A 63 -15.86 1.09 -11.00
C ILE A 63 -15.50 0.95 -9.52
N THR A 64 -16.47 0.54 -8.70
CA THR A 64 -16.27 0.27 -7.28
C THR A 64 -16.61 -1.17 -6.96
N LEU A 65 -15.67 -1.88 -6.35
CA LEU A 65 -15.84 -3.25 -5.85
C LEU A 65 -15.90 -3.20 -4.32
N ASN A 66 -17.03 -3.58 -3.72
CA ASN A 66 -17.11 -3.78 -2.28
C ASN A 66 -16.68 -5.22 -1.96
N CYS A 67 -15.39 -5.42 -1.64
CA CYS A 67 -14.81 -6.75 -1.51
C CYS A 67 -13.54 -6.81 -0.64
N SER A 68 -13.24 -8.01 -0.17
CA SER A 68 -11.97 -8.43 0.41
C SER A 68 -11.35 -9.49 -0.49
N PHE A 69 -10.11 -9.25 -0.93
CA PHE A 69 -9.37 -10.20 -1.75
C PHE A 69 -8.18 -10.78 -0.98
N MET A 70 -8.14 -12.10 -0.86
CA MET A 70 -6.93 -12.84 -0.47
C MET A 70 -6.27 -13.45 -1.70
N ILE A 71 -5.02 -13.10 -1.98
CA ILE A 71 -4.26 -13.65 -3.10
C ILE A 71 -3.46 -14.86 -2.60
N GLY A 72 -3.78 -16.02 -3.17
CA GLY A 72 -3.17 -17.30 -2.80
C GLY A 72 -1.72 -17.44 -3.25
N ALA A 73 -1.05 -18.46 -2.71
CA ALA A 73 0.35 -18.74 -2.98
C ALA A 73 0.69 -18.76 -4.47
N LYS A 74 1.85 -18.18 -4.82
CA LYS A 74 2.43 -18.14 -6.18
C LYS A 74 1.48 -17.63 -7.27
N THR A 75 0.46 -16.86 -6.88
CA THR A 75 -0.56 -16.30 -7.79
C THR A 75 -0.22 -14.86 -8.12
N THR A 76 -0.44 -14.47 -9.37
CA THR A 76 -0.27 -13.09 -9.85
C THR A 76 -1.61 -12.47 -10.18
N VAL A 77 -1.97 -11.36 -9.54
CA VAL A 77 -3.21 -10.62 -9.85
C VAL A 77 -2.89 -9.19 -10.25
N ILE A 78 -3.57 -8.72 -11.30
CA ILE A 78 -3.46 -7.36 -11.81
C ILE A 78 -4.79 -6.64 -11.59
N PHE A 79 -4.75 -5.50 -10.92
CA PHE A 79 -5.87 -4.58 -10.76
C PHE A 79 -5.60 -3.28 -11.53
N LYS A 80 -6.56 -2.80 -12.31
CA LYS A 80 -6.40 -1.55 -13.05
C LYS A 80 -7.69 -0.74 -13.11
N ASN A 81 -7.58 0.58 -12.96
CA ASN A 81 -8.67 1.54 -13.19
C ASN A 81 -9.94 1.27 -12.35
N LEU A 82 -9.78 0.93 -11.07
CA LEU A 82 -10.91 0.58 -10.21
C LEU A 82 -10.67 0.97 -8.75
N THR A 83 -11.75 1.00 -7.99
CA THR A 83 -11.75 1.18 -6.55
C THR A 83 -12.12 -0.13 -5.87
N ILE A 84 -11.34 -0.55 -4.88
CA ILE A 84 -11.58 -1.72 -4.02
C ILE A 84 -11.84 -1.18 -2.62
N ASN A 85 -13.05 -1.38 -2.12
CA ASN A 85 -13.44 -0.98 -0.78
C ASN A 85 -13.80 -2.22 0.04
N TYR A 86 -13.42 -2.26 1.31
CA TYR A 86 -13.99 -3.24 2.23
C TYR A 86 -14.73 -2.52 3.37
N PRO A 87 -16.07 -2.59 3.41
CA PRO A 87 -16.90 -1.90 4.39
C PRO A 87 -17.24 -2.73 5.64
N ALA A 88 -16.94 -4.02 5.64
CA ALA A 88 -17.19 -4.94 6.75
C ALA A 88 -15.93 -5.17 7.58
N ASN A 89 -16.10 -5.76 8.76
CA ASN A 89 -14.99 -6.00 9.67
C ASN A 89 -14.27 -7.33 9.37
N ASP A 90 -13.22 -7.58 10.15
CA ASP A 90 -12.55 -8.86 10.38
C ASP A 90 -11.66 -9.37 9.25
N GLU A 91 -11.44 -8.55 8.21
CA GLU A 91 -10.52 -8.86 7.11
C GLU A 91 -9.78 -7.63 6.58
N ASN A 92 -8.63 -7.85 5.95
CA ASN A 92 -7.98 -6.82 5.14
C ASN A 92 -8.78 -6.59 3.84
N THR A 93 -8.75 -5.37 3.29
CA THR A 93 -9.31 -5.14 1.93
C THR A 93 -8.54 -5.95 0.88
N LEU A 94 -7.23 -6.07 1.04
CA LEU A 94 -6.38 -6.89 0.19
C LEU A 94 -5.29 -7.57 1.02
N SER A 95 -5.13 -8.87 0.85
CA SER A 95 -4.00 -9.61 1.43
C SER A 95 -3.33 -10.52 0.40
N ALA A 96 -2.03 -10.78 0.56
CA ALA A 96 -1.31 -11.71 -0.31
C ALA A 96 -0.25 -12.49 0.46
N TYR A 97 -0.10 -13.77 0.12
CA TYR A 97 0.73 -14.72 0.85
C TYR A 97 1.62 -15.54 -0.10
N ASP A 98 2.75 -16.03 0.42
CA ASP A 98 3.51 -17.15 -0.13
C ASP A 98 3.87 -17.01 -1.63
N ASP A 99 4.72 -16.03 -1.91
CA ASP A 99 5.21 -15.63 -3.24
C ASP A 99 4.13 -15.11 -4.20
N ALA A 100 2.95 -14.76 -3.68
CA ALA A 100 1.94 -14.03 -4.43
C ALA A 100 2.45 -12.66 -4.91
N LYS A 101 1.93 -12.22 -6.06
CA LYS A 101 2.28 -10.95 -6.70
C LYS A 101 1.02 -10.16 -6.99
N VAL A 102 1.00 -8.89 -6.58
CA VAL A 102 -0.11 -7.99 -6.86
C VAL A 102 0.40 -6.74 -7.58
N TYR A 103 -0.20 -6.46 -8.73
CA TYR A 103 0.08 -5.28 -9.53
C TYR A 103 -1.16 -4.39 -9.56
N GLY A 104 -1.04 -3.14 -9.11
CA GLY A 104 -2.13 -2.16 -9.14
C GLY A 104 -1.73 -0.93 -9.93
N ASN A 105 -2.52 -0.55 -10.94
CA ASN A 105 -2.30 0.66 -11.72
C ASN A 105 -3.56 1.53 -11.77
N ASN A 106 -3.45 2.77 -11.29
CA ASN A 106 -4.59 3.69 -11.17
C ASN A 106 -5.73 3.05 -10.38
N ILE A 107 -5.43 2.57 -9.17
CA ILE A 107 -6.41 1.98 -8.27
C ILE A 107 -6.54 2.78 -6.97
N LEU A 108 -7.71 2.68 -6.35
CA LEU A 108 -7.92 3.04 -4.95
C LEU A 108 -8.18 1.75 -4.17
N ILE A 109 -7.47 1.54 -3.07
CA ILE A 109 -7.82 0.50 -2.09
C ILE A 109 -8.14 1.23 -0.78
N ASP A 110 -9.36 1.05 -0.28
CA ASP A 110 -9.82 1.69 0.95
C ASP A 110 -10.41 0.65 1.92
N HIS A 111 -10.08 0.79 3.19
CA HIS A 111 -10.66 0.00 4.26
C HIS A 111 -11.63 0.89 5.02
N LEU A 112 -12.93 0.77 4.71
CA LEU A 112 -13.96 1.66 5.21
C LEU A 112 -14.49 1.23 6.59
N ALA A 113 -14.16 0.02 7.03
CA ALA A 113 -14.60 -0.52 8.30
C ALA A 113 -13.88 0.15 9.49
N LEU A 114 -14.49 0.01 10.67
CA LEU A 114 -14.03 0.66 11.89
C LEU A 114 -13.14 -0.25 12.75
N ASP A 115 -12.70 -1.38 12.23
CA ASP A 115 -11.88 -2.33 12.97
C ASP A 115 -10.38 -1.94 13.00
N SER A 116 -9.50 -2.89 13.30
CA SER A 116 -8.06 -2.68 13.38
C SER A 116 -7.27 -3.44 12.32
N TRP A 117 -7.93 -3.98 11.31
CA TRP A 117 -7.27 -4.67 10.22
C TRP A 117 -6.54 -3.67 9.32
N ASP A 118 -5.42 -4.12 8.78
CA ASP A 118 -4.64 -3.32 7.83
C ASP A 118 -5.39 -3.27 6.48
N THR A 119 -5.28 -2.19 5.71
CA THR A 119 -5.93 -2.14 4.38
C THR A 119 -5.30 -3.18 3.46
N VAL A 120 -3.97 -3.19 3.40
CA VAL A 120 -3.18 -4.14 2.62
C VAL A 120 -2.21 -4.87 3.54
N TYR A 121 -2.28 -6.20 3.57
CA TYR A 121 -1.34 -7.04 4.32
C TYR A 121 -0.60 -8.02 3.40
N GLY A 122 0.73 -8.08 3.54
CA GLY A 122 1.58 -8.99 2.77
C GLY A 122 2.48 -9.84 3.63
N LYS A 123 2.52 -11.15 3.37
CA LYS A 123 3.47 -12.08 3.99
C LYS A 123 4.16 -12.92 2.93
N ASN A 124 5.48 -12.78 2.78
CA ASN A 124 6.23 -13.39 1.67
C ASN A 124 5.70 -13.00 0.28
N ALA A 125 5.19 -11.79 0.10
CA ALA A 125 4.53 -11.37 -1.14
C ALA A 125 5.25 -10.21 -1.84
N ALA A 126 4.85 -9.91 -3.07
CA ALA A 126 5.34 -8.75 -3.82
C ALA A 126 4.21 -7.86 -4.32
N TYR A 127 4.35 -6.55 -4.11
CA TYR A 127 3.38 -5.54 -4.56
C TYR A 127 4.05 -4.54 -5.49
N SER A 128 3.32 -4.10 -6.51
CA SER A 128 3.71 -3.01 -7.39
C SER A 128 2.52 -2.08 -7.63
N PHE A 129 2.56 -0.88 -7.07
CA PHE A 129 1.51 0.12 -7.21
C PHE A 129 1.97 1.33 -8.02
N LYS A 130 1.18 1.74 -9.01
CA LYS A 130 1.43 2.91 -9.84
C LYS A 130 0.21 3.80 -9.92
N ASN A 131 0.37 5.12 -9.74
CA ASN A 131 -0.73 6.09 -9.81
C ASN A 131 -1.89 5.77 -8.86
N SER A 132 -1.59 5.14 -7.73
CA SER A 132 -2.59 4.53 -6.84
C SER A 132 -2.73 5.25 -5.51
N LYS A 133 -3.81 4.95 -4.80
CA LYS A 133 -4.07 5.47 -3.45
C LYS A 133 -4.49 4.33 -2.54
N ILE A 134 -3.86 4.23 -1.37
CA ILE A 134 -4.14 3.21 -0.36
C ILE A 134 -4.55 3.92 0.93
N LEU A 135 -5.77 3.65 1.39
CA LEU A 135 -6.42 4.36 2.48
C LEU A 135 -6.97 3.41 3.55
N THR A 136 -7.07 3.93 4.76
CA THR A 136 -7.50 3.23 5.98
C THR A 136 -8.83 3.80 6.48
N GLY A 137 -9.65 4.36 5.57
CA GLY A 137 -10.89 5.04 5.89
C GLY A 137 -10.69 6.21 6.87
N VAL A 138 -11.63 6.33 7.82
CA VAL A 138 -11.66 7.42 8.82
C VAL A 138 -10.68 7.17 9.98
N LYS A 139 -10.13 5.97 10.12
CA LYS A 139 -9.25 5.59 11.23
C LYS A 139 -7.80 5.96 10.94
N THR A 140 -7.15 6.57 11.93
CA THR A 140 -5.73 6.99 11.84
C THR A 140 -4.74 5.96 12.38
N LYS A 141 -5.21 4.82 12.91
CA LYS A 141 -4.36 3.79 13.53
C LYS A 141 -4.20 2.50 12.71
N ALA A 142 -5.08 2.22 11.76
CA ALA A 142 -4.92 1.09 10.86
C ALA A 142 -3.76 1.36 9.89
N VAL A 143 -3.02 0.32 9.50
CA VAL A 143 -1.90 0.44 8.56
C VAL A 143 -2.46 0.31 7.15
N GLY A 144 -2.15 1.23 6.25
CA GLY A 144 -2.57 1.11 4.84
C GLY A 144 -1.80 0.01 4.12
N ILE A 145 -0.50 -0.11 4.35
CA ILE A 145 0.28 -1.26 3.87
C ILE A 145 1.19 -1.81 4.98
N SER A 146 1.00 -3.08 5.31
CA SER A 146 1.75 -3.84 6.29
C SER A 146 2.48 -5.00 5.61
N LEU A 147 3.82 -4.99 5.66
CA LEU A 147 4.68 -5.95 4.96
C LEU A 147 5.48 -6.78 5.95
N ASP A 148 5.35 -8.11 5.88
CA ASP A 148 6.21 -9.09 6.55
C ASP A 148 6.94 -9.93 5.51
N ASN A 149 8.28 -9.91 5.52
CA ASN A 149 9.14 -10.61 4.56
C ASN A 149 8.75 -10.38 3.07
N SER A 150 8.34 -9.16 2.72
CA SER A 150 7.69 -8.84 1.44
C SER A 150 8.42 -7.75 0.67
N ARG A 151 8.02 -7.55 -0.59
CA ARG A 151 8.58 -6.56 -1.51
C ARG A 151 7.53 -5.55 -1.96
N LEU A 152 7.87 -4.27 -2.04
CA LEU A 152 7.00 -3.21 -2.54
C LEU A 152 7.71 -2.31 -3.54
N PHE A 153 7.13 -2.12 -4.71
CA PHE A 153 7.42 -1.00 -5.60
C PHE A 153 6.22 -0.05 -5.62
N ALA A 154 6.44 1.24 -5.38
CA ALA A 154 5.38 2.24 -5.47
C ALA A 154 5.86 3.44 -6.27
N ASP A 155 5.08 3.84 -7.26
CA ASP A 155 5.37 4.96 -8.17
C ASP A 155 4.16 5.89 -8.25
N THR A 156 4.36 7.18 -7.97
CA THR A 156 3.25 8.16 -7.98
C THR A 156 2.07 7.67 -7.13
N THR A 157 2.36 7.13 -5.95
CA THR A 157 1.37 6.44 -5.11
C THR A 157 1.26 7.10 -3.73
N SER A 158 0.04 7.22 -3.23
CA SER A 158 -0.24 7.74 -1.88
C SER A 158 -0.64 6.60 -0.95
N ILE A 159 0.00 6.50 0.21
CA ILE A 159 -0.20 5.41 1.18
C ILE A 159 -0.45 6.02 2.56
N GLN A 160 -1.61 5.72 3.16
CA GLN A 160 -1.84 6.01 4.57
C GLN A 160 -1.12 4.98 5.43
N LEU A 161 -0.06 5.37 6.13
CA LEU A 161 0.74 4.53 7.03
C LEU A 161 1.40 3.32 6.32
N LEU A 162 2.72 3.34 6.23
CA LEU A 162 3.52 2.23 5.67
C LEU A 162 4.34 1.56 6.77
N PHE A 163 4.08 0.28 7.02
CA PHE A 163 4.80 -0.53 7.98
C PHE A 163 5.53 -1.71 7.33
N GLN A 164 6.82 -1.86 7.68
CA GLN A 164 7.70 -2.87 7.10
C GLN A 164 8.43 -3.65 8.20
N LYS A 165 8.40 -4.98 8.06
CA LYS A 165 9.11 -5.95 8.88
C LYS A 165 9.84 -6.93 7.96
N ASN A 166 11.16 -7.03 8.08
CA ASN A 166 12.01 -7.86 7.21
C ASN A 166 11.72 -7.69 5.71
N SER A 167 11.36 -6.48 5.28
CA SER A 167 10.79 -6.23 3.95
C SER A 167 11.63 -5.23 3.17
N GLN A 168 11.48 -5.26 1.84
CA GLN A 168 12.18 -4.35 0.93
C GLN A 168 11.20 -3.48 0.17
N ALA A 169 11.49 -2.19 0.04
CA ALA A 169 10.65 -1.29 -0.73
C ALA A 169 11.45 -0.29 -1.58
N PHE A 170 10.86 0.09 -2.72
CA PHE A 170 11.27 1.21 -3.53
C PHE A 170 10.10 2.16 -3.76
N LEU A 171 10.25 3.43 -3.35
CA LEU A 171 9.21 4.46 -3.50
C LEU A 171 9.69 5.58 -4.43
N ARG A 172 8.95 5.85 -5.51
CA ARG A 172 9.21 6.95 -6.44
C ARG A 172 8.03 7.90 -6.49
N ASP A 173 8.29 9.20 -6.40
CA ASP A 173 7.27 10.27 -6.54
C ASP A 173 6.03 10.02 -5.65
N SER A 174 6.25 9.43 -4.48
CA SER A 174 5.20 8.87 -3.63
C SER A 174 5.02 9.66 -2.35
N THR A 175 3.83 9.55 -1.76
CA THR A 175 3.51 10.16 -0.47
C THR A 175 3.13 9.09 0.52
N VAL A 176 3.71 9.13 1.72
CA VAL A 176 3.25 8.34 2.86
C VAL A 176 2.70 9.28 3.90
N SER A 177 1.42 9.14 4.25
CA SER A 177 0.82 9.91 5.32
C SER A 177 0.81 9.18 6.65
N HIS A 178 0.58 9.91 7.74
CA HIS A 178 0.59 9.44 9.13
C HIS A 178 1.98 9.05 9.65
N GLU A 179 2.44 7.82 9.34
CA GLU A 179 3.72 7.28 9.82
C GLU A 179 4.35 6.36 8.76
N LEU A 180 5.66 6.44 8.59
CA LEU A 180 6.46 5.48 7.84
C LEU A 180 7.40 4.75 8.78
N LYS A 181 7.38 3.42 8.78
CA LYS A 181 8.05 2.62 9.82
C LYS A 181 8.72 1.36 9.29
N LEU A 182 10.02 1.25 9.55
CA LEU A 182 10.86 0.11 9.21
C LEU A 182 11.36 -0.61 10.46
N ARG A 183 11.28 -1.94 10.45
CA ARG A 183 11.79 -2.82 11.51
C ARG A 183 12.43 -4.08 10.95
N GLN A 184 13.24 -4.73 11.79
CA GLN A 184 13.79 -6.07 11.59
C GLN A 184 14.45 -6.24 10.22
N ASN A 185 15.58 -5.58 9.99
CA ASN A 185 16.36 -5.66 8.73
C ASN A 185 15.60 -5.23 7.47
N SER A 186 14.57 -4.37 7.60
CA SER A 186 13.88 -3.84 6.42
C SER A 186 14.75 -2.84 5.67
N SER A 187 14.55 -2.71 4.36
CA SER A 187 15.24 -1.70 3.54
C SER A 187 14.26 -0.91 2.68
N LEU A 188 14.31 0.41 2.73
CA LEU A 188 13.56 1.29 1.83
C LEU A 188 14.52 2.21 1.08
N ASN A 189 14.43 2.16 -0.25
CA ASN A 189 15.05 3.13 -1.15
C ASN A 189 13.97 4.05 -1.74
N PHE A 190 14.25 5.34 -1.91
CA PHE A 190 13.30 6.26 -2.52
C PHE A 190 13.92 7.34 -3.41
N ARG A 191 13.08 7.89 -4.28
CA ARG A 191 13.31 9.13 -5.02
C ARG A 191 12.07 9.99 -4.97
N ASN A 192 12.19 11.22 -4.46
CA ASN A 192 11.08 12.15 -4.29
C ASN A 192 9.97 11.56 -3.39
N LEU A 193 10.25 11.45 -2.09
CA LEU A 193 9.31 10.94 -1.10
C LEU A 193 8.75 12.07 -0.25
N THR A 194 7.43 12.17 -0.16
CA THR A 194 6.76 13.07 0.80
C THR A 194 6.24 12.28 1.99
N ILE A 195 6.53 12.74 3.21
CA ILE A 195 5.94 12.23 4.46
C ILE A 195 5.00 13.30 5.03
N ALA A 196 3.71 12.99 5.05
CA ALA A 196 2.66 13.92 5.45
C ALA A 196 1.97 13.47 6.75
N PRO A 197 2.23 14.08 7.91
CA PRO A 197 1.49 13.74 9.13
C PRO A 197 -0.02 13.91 8.94
N SER A 198 -0.81 13.13 9.68
CA SER A 198 -2.19 13.53 9.94
C SER A 198 -2.26 14.78 10.80
N THR A 199 -3.44 15.38 10.79
CA THR A 199 -3.93 16.28 11.84
C THR A 199 -3.87 15.67 13.26
N ASN A 200 -4.01 14.35 13.39
CA ASN A 200 -3.93 13.67 14.67
C ASN A 200 -2.48 13.55 15.19
N PRO A 201 -2.25 13.72 16.51
CA PRO A 201 -0.92 13.69 17.11
C PRO A 201 -0.31 12.28 17.00
N ILE A 202 0.66 12.14 16.10
CA ILE A 202 1.49 10.94 15.98
C ILE A 202 2.86 11.25 16.58
N LYS A 203 3.37 10.32 17.38
CA LYS A 203 4.65 10.49 18.10
C LYS A 203 5.85 10.65 17.17
N ASN A 204 5.87 9.97 16.02
CA ASN A 204 6.94 10.07 15.03
C ASN A 204 6.35 9.97 13.63
N ASN A 205 6.84 10.78 12.70
CA ASN A 205 6.46 10.69 11.28
C ASN A 205 7.25 9.60 10.56
N LEU A 206 8.50 9.38 10.97
CA LEU A 206 9.40 8.41 10.39
C LEU A 206 10.13 7.64 11.48
N VAL A 207 10.10 6.31 11.39
CA VAL A 207 10.76 5.40 12.33
C VAL A 207 11.58 4.37 11.59
N VAL A 208 12.88 4.30 11.85
CA VAL A 208 13.80 3.33 11.25
C VAL A 208 14.52 2.58 12.37
N LYS A 209 14.30 1.27 12.49
CA LYS A 209 14.79 0.50 13.64
C LYS A 209 15.35 -0.87 13.30
N SER A 210 16.12 -1.45 14.22
CA SER A 210 16.45 -2.88 14.25
C SER A 210 17.16 -3.32 12.98
N SER A 211 18.33 -2.76 12.75
CA SER A 211 19.22 -3.00 11.59
C SER A 211 18.61 -2.64 10.24
N SER A 212 17.52 -1.88 10.22
CA SER A 212 16.89 -1.43 8.98
C SER A 212 17.67 -0.31 8.29
N LEU A 213 17.43 -0.17 6.99
CA LEU A 213 18.06 0.80 6.10
C LEU A 213 17.01 1.71 5.45
N PHE A 214 17.17 3.01 5.59
CA PHE A 214 16.36 4.00 4.90
C PHE A 214 17.27 4.90 4.08
N MET A 215 17.10 4.92 2.75
CA MET A 215 17.95 5.72 1.88
C MET A 215 17.21 6.31 0.68
N GLY A 216 17.73 7.41 0.14
CA GLY A 216 17.15 8.01 -1.05
C GLY A 216 17.52 9.46 -1.27
N GLU A 217 16.86 10.08 -2.24
CA GLU A 217 17.01 11.49 -2.59
C GLU A 217 15.67 12.22 -2.59
N ASN A 218 15.70 13.48 -2.13
CA ASN A 218 14.56 14.41 -2.05
C ASN A 218 13.46 13.91 -1.09
N LEU A 219 13.77 13.96 0.21
CA LEU A 219 12.78 13.69 1.27
C LEU A 219 12.10 14.98 1.69
N ARG A 220 10.76 15.02 1.63
CA ARG A 220 9.96 16.17 2.06
C ARG A 220 9.04 15.77 3.19
N PHE A 221 9.10 16.46 4.32
CA PHE A 221 8.05 16.46 5.32
C PHE A 221 7.13 17.65 5.09
N THR A 222 5.83 17.46 5.22
CA THR A 222 4.86 18.58 5.19
C THR A 222 4.65 19.20 6.58
N ALA A 223 5.00 18.48 7.65
CA ALA A 223 5.01 19.03 9.01
C ALA A 223 6.04 20.15 9.15
N VAL A 224 5.70 21.16 9.95
CA VAL A 224 6.63 22.23 10.33
C VAL A 224 7.80 21.68 11.16
N ASN A 225 7.50 20.78 12.11
CA ASN A 225 8.47 20.18 13.03
C ASN A 225 8.37 18.64 13.00
N PRO A 226 8.86 17.98 11.94
CA PRO A 226 8.74 16.53 11.81
C PRO A 226 9.61 15.77 12.83
N HIS A 227 9.08 14.68 13.36
CA HIS A 227 9.73 13.80 14.32
C HIS A 227 10.26 12.55 13.62
N VAL A 228 11.58 12.34 13.68
CA VAL A 228 12.27 11.22 13.05
C VAL A 228 13.01 10.42 14.11
N ARG A 229 12.70 9.12 14.23
CA ARG A 229 13.36 8.21 15.16
C ARG A 229 14.17 7.16 14.43
N ILE A 230 15.45 7.08 14.76
CA ILE A 230 16.41 6.12 14.19
C ILE A 230 16.98 5.33 15.37
N TYR A 231 17.00 4.00 15.32
CA TYR A 231 17.51 3.20 16.46
C TYR A 231 18.13 1.90 15.98
N GLN A 232 19.42 1.70 16.25
CA GLN A 232 20.19 0.58 15.70
C GLN A 232 19.99 0.46 14.19
N ALA A 233 20.05 1.57 13.44
CA ALA A 233 19.66 1.59 12.03
C ALA A 233 20.59 2.44 11.16
N ARG A 234 20.44 2.30 9.84
CA ARG A 234 21.15 3.10 8.84
C ARG A 234 20.18 4.06 8.16
N PHE A 235 20.53 5.34 8.16
CA PHE A 235 19.73 6.41 7.57
C PHE A 235 20.62 7.23 6.63
N ASN A 236 20.40 7.15 5.33
CA ASN A 236 21.25 7.82 4.33
C ASN A 236 20.42 8.56 3.30
N VAL A 237 20.22 9.86 3.50
CA VAL A 237 19.36 10.64 2.61
C VAL A 237 20.05 11.90 2.12
N LYS A 238 19.81 12.21 0.85
CA LYS A 238 20.25 13.43 0.18
C LYS A 238 19.05 14.34 -0.06
N LYS A 239 19.22 15.63 0.21
CA LYS A 239 18.22 16.70 0.08
C LYS A 239 16.98 16.47 0.95
N PHE A 240 16.73 17.43 1.85
CA PHE A 240 15.62 17.37 2.78
C PHE A 240 14.85 18.69 2.79
N TYR A 241 13.55 18.58 2.99
CA TYR A 241 12.69 19.69 3.35
C TYR A 241 11.79 19.26 4.52
N PRO A 242 11.60 20.07 5.58
CA PRO A 242 12.29 21.32 5.85
C PRO A 242 13.81 21.11 6.10
N SER A 243 14.52 22.21 6.35
CA SER A 243 15.93 22.17 6.73
C SER A 243 16.16 21.35 8.02
N LEU A 244 17.37 20.81 8.17
CA LEU A 244 17.70 19.82 9.22
C LEU A 244 17.47 20.32 10.65
N ASP A 245 17.63 21.61 10.89
CA ASP A 245 17.40 22.31 12.17
C ASP A 245 15.93 22.27 12.61
N LYS A 246 15.00 22.11 11.66
CA LYS A 246 13.55 22.00 11.93
C LYS A 246 13.10 20.56 12.17
N ILE A 247 13.97 19.57 11.98
CA ILE A 247 13.63 18.15 12.12
C ILE A 247 14.08 17.64 13.50
N HIS A 248 13.14 17.12 14.28
CA HIS A 248 13.43 16.51 15.57
C HIS A 248 13.93 15.08 15.40
N PHE A 249 15.25 14.92 15.31
CA PHE A 249 15.90 13.62 15.26
C PHE A 249 16.12 13.03 16.66
N LYS A 250 15.70 11.78 16.87
CA LYS A 250 16.08 10.97 18.03
C LYS A 250 16.80 9.71 17.57
N PHE A 251 18.07 9.58 17.93
CA PHE A 251 18.91 8.45 17.54
C PHE A 251 19.80 7.95 18.69
N ASP A 252 20.24 6.70 18.59
CA ASP A 252 21.19 6.08 19.51
C ASP A 252 22.61 6.06 18.91
N SER A 253 23.61 5.82 19.76
CA SER A 253 25.03 5.82 19.39
C SER A 253 25.40 4.74 18.37
N THR A 254 24.58 3.70 18.23
CA THR A 254 24.84 2.60 17.28
C THR A 254 24.30 2.88 15.87
N SER A 255 23.44 3.89 15.72
CA SER A 255 22.87 4.26 14.42
C SER A 255 23.90 4.96 13.53
N LYS A 256 23.83 4.70 12.23
CA LYS A 256 24.66 5.37 11.22
C LYS A 256 23.80 6.33 10.40
N ILE A 257 24.02 7.62 10.57
CA ILE A 257 23.22 8.67 9.94
C ILE A 257 24.09 9.48 8.98
N PHE A 258 23.69 9.53 7.72
CA PHE A 258 24.31 10.31 6.65
C PHE A 258 23.27 11.25 6.04
N LEU A 259 23.52 12.55 6.13
CA LEU A 259 22.64 13.60 5.61
C LEU A 259 23.44 14.42 4.60
N ASN A 260 23.00 14.48 3.35
CA ASN A 260 23.75 15.15 2.27
C ASN A 260 25.21 14.68 2.14
N GLY A 261 25.45 13.38 2.34
CA GLY A 261 26.80 12.79 2.28
C GLY A 261 27.68 13.04 3.51
N LYS A 262 27.24 13.85 4.48
CA LYS A 262 27.96 14.09 5.74
C LYS A 262 27.42 13.18 6.84
N LYS A 263 28.33 12.55 7.58
CA LYS A 263 27.97 11.76 8.76
C LYS A 263 27.49 12.70 9.86
N LYS A 264 26.34 12.41 10.46
CA LYS A 264 25.88 13.07 11.69
C LYS A 264 26.44 12.27 12.86
N ASN A 265 27.24 12.94 13.69
CA ASN A 265 27.73 12.41 14.96
C ASN A 265 26.68 12.66 16.05
#